data_AF-A0A0P9Z9S5-F1
#
_entry.id   AF-A0A0P9Z9S5-F1
#
_cell.length_a   1.000
_cell.length_b   1.000
_cell.length_c   1.000
_cell.angle_alpha   90.00
_cell.angle_beta   90.00
_cell.angle_gamma   90.00
#
_symmetry.space_group_name_H-M   'P 1'
#
loop_
_entity.id
_entity.type
_entity.pdbx_description
1 polymer ?
#
loop_
_entity_poly.entity_id
_entity_poly.type
_entity_poly.pdbx_seq_one_letter_code
_entity_poly.pdbx_strand_id
1 'polypeptide(L)'
;FTGAPVPEGADCVEMQENAEVLDDQRVRFTESLKPEQNIRPQGQETRIGDTVLAAGTRLGPIELGLAASLGLAEVDVVRRVRVAVLSTGDELIEPGQPLGPGQIYNSNRVLLCSWLKRLQCEVVDAGILPDDLAQTRAALASLHEVDLILSTGGVSVGEADFLGHALREEGELLLWKLAIKPGKPLTFGHFRGVPVIGLPGNPASTLVTFALLARAYLLR
;
A
#
# COMPACT_ATOMS: atom_id res chain seq x y z
N PHE A 1 30.77 -8.72 -29.75
CA PHE A 1 30.73 -8.57 -28.27
C PHE A 1 29.34 -8.93 -27.76
N THR A 2 29.22 -9.35 -26.50
CA THR A 2 27.95 -9.75 -25.89
C THR A 2 26.88 -8.66 -26.05
N GLY A 3 25.69 -9.06 -26.52
CA GLY A 3 24.55 -8.16 -26.75
C GLY A 3 24.52 -7.48 -28.12
N ALA A 4 25.54 -7.65 -28.96
CA ALA A 4 25.51 -7.15 -30.33
C ALA A 4 24.60 -8.01 -31.23
N PRO A 5 23.94 -7.42 -32.25
CA PRO A 5 23.23 -8.18 -33.28
C PRO A 5 24.15 -9.16 -34.01
N VAL A 6 23.64 -10.36 -34.29
CA VAL A 6 24.35 -11.36 -35.11
C VAL A 6 24.31 -10.93 -36.58
N PRO A 7 25.43 -10.95 -37.32
CA PRO A 7 25.46 -10.60 -38.74
C PRO A 7 24.57 -11.50 -39.60
N GLU A 8 24.11 -10.98 -40.74
CA GLU A 8 23.36 -11.77 -41.72
C GLU A 8 24.17 -12.98 -42.19
N GLY A 9 23.54 -14.16 -42.17
CA GLY A 9 24.14 -15.43 -42.58
C GLY A 9 24.96 -16.15 -41.51
N ALA A 10 25.23 -15.55 -40.35
CA ALA A 10 25.86 -16.23 -39.23
C ALA A 10 24.82 -17.01 -38.39
N ASP A 11 25.16 -18.24 -38.02
CA ASP A 11 24.27 -19.18 -37.31
C ASP A 11 24.78 -19.61 -35.93
N CYS A 12 25.96 -19.14 -35.51
CA CYS A 12 26.53 -19.37 -34.19
C CYS A 12 27.48 -18.23 -33.77
N VAL A 13 27.73 -18.11 -32.47
CA VAL A 13 28.74 -17.20 -31.89
C VAL A 13 29.68 -18.00 -31.00
N GLU A 14 30.99 -17.92 -31.27
CA GLU A 14 32.01 -18.55 -30.42
C GLU A 14 32.60 -17.55 -29.42
N MET A 15 32.92 -18.06 -28.23
CA MET A 15 33.60 -17.34 -27.17
C MET A 15 35.07 -17.09 -27.58
N GLN A 16 35.59 -15.89 -27.29
CA GLN A 16 36.97 -15.54 -27.62
C GLN A 16 37.99 -16.46 -26.93
N GLU A 17 37.61 -17.04 -25.79
CA GLU A 17 38.41 -18.00 -25.02
C GLU A 17 38.66 -19.30 -25.80
N ASN A 18 37.82 -19.61 -26.78
CA ASN A 18 37.93 -20.77 -27.68
C ASN A 18 38.47 -20.39 -29.07
N ALA A 19 39.07 -19.21 -29.19
CA ALA A 19 39.59 -18.67 -30.45
C ALA A 19 41.06 -18.29 -30.31
N GLU A 20 41.87 -18.74 -31.27
CA GLU A 20 43.30 -18.46 -31.36
C GLU A 20 43.60 -17.70 -32.64
N VAL A 21 44.25 -16.54 -32.52
CA VAL A 21 44.74 -15.78 -33.68
C VAL A 21 46.08 -16.37 -34.12
N LEU A 22 46.14 -16.82 -35.37
CA LEU A 22 47.34 -17.36 -35.99
C LEU A 22 48.24 -16.22 -36.50
N ASP A 23 49.51 -16.53 -36.79
CA ASP A 23 50.51 -15.57 -37.27
C ASP A 23 50.07 -14.82 -38.55
N ASP A 24 49.26 -15.47 -39.38
CA ASP A 24 48.72 -14.92 -40.64
C ASP A 24 47.38 -14.16 -40.46
N GLN A 25 47.03 -13.81 -39.22
CA GLN A 25 45.80 -13.07 -38.85
C GLN A 25 44.50 -13.84 -39.07
N ARG A 26 44.54 -15.15 -39.37
CA ARG A 26 43.34 -15.99 -39.34
C ARG A 26 42.99 -16.40 -37.91
N VAL A 27 41.73 -16.70 -37.68
CA VAL A 27 41.24 -17.22 -36.40
C VAL A 27 41.03 -18.73 -36.53
N ARG A 28 41.60 -19.49 -35.59
CA ARG A 28 41.33 -20.91 -35.37
C ARG A 28 40.39 -21.05 -34.17
N PHE A 29 39.31 -21.80 -34.34
CA PHE A 29 38.46 -22.21 -33.22
C PHE A 29 38.97 -23.53 -32.64
N THR A 30 39.11 -23.60 -31.32
CA THR A 30 39.64 -24.78 -30.60
C THR A 30 38.55 -25.79 -30.26
N GLU A 31 37.29 -25.36 -30.27
CA GLU A 31 36.11 -26.16 -29.95
C GLU A 31 35.23 -26.39 -31.18
N SER A 32 34.35 -27.40 -31.11
CA SER A 32 33.37 -27.67 -32.17
C SER A 32 32.18 -26.71 -32.08
N LEU A 33 31.85 -26.06 -33.19
CA LEU A 33 30.72 -25.14 -33.30
C LEU A 33 29.40 -25.89 -33.46
N LYS A 34 28.35 -25.42 -32.75
CA LYS A 34 26.98 -25.90 -32.92
C LYS A 34 26.08 -24.80 -33.46
N PRO A 35 25.11 -25.12 -34.34
CA PRO A 35 24.08 -24.16 -34.72
C PRO A 35 23.37 -23.56 -33.50
N GLU A 36 23.04 -22.28 -33.59
CA GLU A 36 22.38 -21.43 -32.56
C GLU A 36 23.17 -21.25 -31.26
N GLN A 37 24.40 -21.77 -31.17
CA GLN A 37 25.26 -21.61 -30.01
C GLN A 37 25.50 -20.13 -29.69
N ASN A 38 25.26 -19.76 -28.42
CA ASN A 38 25.41 -18.41 -27.89
C ASN A 38 24.61 -17.31 -28.63
N ILE A 39 23.59 -17.69 -29.41
CA ILE A 39 22.64 -16.76 -30.01
C ILE A 39 21.41 -16.69 -29.12
N ARG A 40 20.95 -15.46 -28.85
CA ARG A 40 19.66 -15.21 -28.21
C ARG A 40 18.66 -14.80 -29.28
N PRO A 41 17.72 -15.68 -29.69
CA PRO A 41 16.76 -15.35 -30.73
C PRO A 41 15.83 -14.22 -30.31
N GLN A 42 15.30 -13.50 -31.30
CA GLN A 42 14.31 -12.45 -31.05
C GLN A 42 13.09 -13.02 -30.32
N GLY A 43 12.67 -12.36 -29.24
CA GLY A 43 11.52 -12.76 -28.45
C GLY A 43 11.76 -14.01 -27.59
N GLN A 44 13.02 -14.30 -27.24
CA GLN A 44 13.36 -15.36 -26.29
C GLN A 44 12.81 -15.07 -24.88
N GLU A 45 12.92 -13.82 -24.41
CA GLU A 45 12.40 -13.43 -23.10
C GLU A 45 10.90 -13.10 -23.13
N THR A 46 10.48 -12.24 -24.07
CA THR A 46 9.09 -11.78 -24.21
C THR A 46 8.75 -11.48 -25.66
N ARG A 47 7.49 -11.69 -26.04
CA ARG A 47 6.98 -11.43 -27.38
C ARG A 47 5.96 -10.30 -27.38
N ILE A 48 5.75 -9.72 -28.56
CA ILE A 48 4.68 -8.75 -28.77
C ILE A 48 3.34 -9.42 -28.45
N GLY A 49 2.56 -8.78 -27.58
CA GLY A 49 1.26 -9.28 -27.12
C GLY A 49 1.30 -10.05 -25.80
N ASP A 50 2.49 -10.40 -25.28
CA ASP A 50 2.59 -11.05 -23.98
C ASP A 50 2.20 -10.10 -22.85
N THR A 51 1.48 -10.62 -21.85
CA THR A 51 1.23 -9.89 -20.61
C THR A 51 2.43 -10.04 -19.69
N VAL A 52 3.21 -8.98 -19.57
CA VAL A 52 4.45 -8.97 -18.77
C VAL A 52 4.20 -8.55 -17.33
N LEU A 53 3.22 -7.67 -17.10
CA LEU A 53 2.75 -7.27 -15.77
C LEU A 53 1.21 -7.32 -15.77
N ALA A 54 0.63 -8.12 -14.88
CA ALA A 54 -0.82 -8.17 -14.72
C ALA A 54 -1.34 -6.94 -13.96
N ALA A 55 -2.57 -6.52 -14.27
CA ALA A 55 -3.27 -5.51 -13.47
C ALA A 55 -3.39 -5.96 -12.00
N GLY A 56 -3.19 -5.03 -11.06
CA GLY A 56 -3.13 -5.32 -9.62
C GLY A 56 -1.74 -5.70 -9.12
N THR A 57 -0.75 -5.87 -9.99
CA THR A 57 0.65 -6.05 -9.58
C THR A 57 1.15 -4.80 -8.85
N ARG A 58 1.66 -4.97 -7.63
CA ARG A 58 2.29 -3.88 -6.88
C ARG A 58 3.68 -3.58 -7.45
N LEU A 59 3.85 -2.38 -8.00
CA LEU A 59 5.11 -1.97 -8.62
C LEU A 59 6.21 -1.76 -7.57
N GLY A 60 7.26 -2.59 -7.64
CA GLY A 60 8.53 -2.41 -6.98
C GLY A 60 9.67 -2.16 -7.98
N PRO A 61 10.93 -2.18 -7.53
CA PRO A 61 12.08 -1.94 -8.42
C PRO A 61 12.15 -2.89 -9.62
N ILE A 62 11.72 -4.14 -9.44
CA ILE A 62 11.77 -5.18 -10.49
C ILE A 62 10.73 -4.88 -11.56
N GLU A 63 9.48 -4.63 -11.16
CA GLU A 63 8.39 -4.33 -12.09
C GLU A 63 8.64 -3.04 -12.87
N LEU A 64 9.22 -2.03 -12.21
CA LEU A 64 9.63 -0.79 -12.86
C LEU A 64 10.76 -1.00 -13.87
N GLY A 65 11.77 -1.81 -13.52
CA GLY A 65 12.84 -2.16 -14.45
C GLY A 65 12.31 -2.95 -15.67
N LEU A 66 11.33 -3.81 -15.45
CA LEU A 66 10.67 -4.56 -16.50
C LEU A 66 9.88 -3.64 -17.44
N ALA A 67 9.06 -2.73 -16.91
CA ALA A 67 8.37 -1.73 -17.71
C ALA A 67 9.34 -0.85 -18.52
N ALA A 68 10.43 -0.39 -17.90
CA ALA A 68 11.46 0.40 -18.56
C ALA A 68 12.18 -0.39 -19.68
N SER A 69 12.44 -1.69 -19.46
CA SER A 69 13.08 -2.54 -20.48
C SER A 69 12.22 -2.72 -21.74
N LEU A 70 10.91 -2.54 -21.61
CA LEU A 70 9.94 -2.54 -22.72
C LEU A 70 9.76 -1.15 -23.36
N GLY A 71 10.51 -0.14 -22.92
CA GLY A 71 10.41 1.23 -23.42
C GLY A 71 9.21 2.02 -22.89
N LEU A 72 8.55 1.55 -21.82
CA LEU A 72 7.43 2.26 -21.20
C LEU A 72 7.95 3.33 -20.24
N ALA A 73 7.75 4.60 -20.59
CA ALA A 73 8.09 5.74 -19.74
C ALA A 73 7.08 5.97 -18.61
N GLU A 74 5.82 5.62 -18.84
CA GLU A 74 4.71 5.78 -17.91
C GLU A 74 3.85 4.51 -17.94
N VAL A 75 3.16 4.26 -16.82
CA VAL A 75 2.22 3.15 -16.67
C VAL A 75 0.97 3.63 -15.95
N ASP A 76 -0.19 3.15 -16.39
CA ASP A 76 -1.46 3.42 -15.70
C ASP A 76 -1.50 2.66 -14.37
N VAL A 77 -1.85 3.38 -13.31
CA VAL A 77 -1.97 2.84 -11.95
C VAL A 77 -3.27 3.26 -11.30
N VAL A 78 -3.74 2.47 -10.35
CA VAL A 78 -4.85 2.88 -9.49
C VAL A 78 -4.40 4.07 -8.65
N ARG A 79 -5.27 5.07 -8.50
CA ARG A 79 -5.01 6.23 -7.64
C ARG A 79 -4.75 5.78 -6.19
N ARG A 80 -4.08 6.64 -5.42
CA ARG A 80 -3.88 6.40 -3.98
C ARG A 80 -5.24 6.37 -3.26
N VAL A 81 -5.32 5.48 -2.28
CA VAL A 81 -6.46 5.41 -1.35
C VAL A 81 -6.42 6.62 -0.43
N ARG A 82 -7.54 7.33 -0.32
CA ARG A 82 -7.74 8.50 0.54
C ARG A 82 -8.32 8.02 1.87
N VAL A 83 -7.60 8.23 2.97
CA VAL A 83 -8.00 7.76 4.30
C VAL A 83 -8.08 8.93 5.26
N ALA A 84 -9.26 9.16 5.82
CA ALA A 84 -9.42 10.09 6.93
C ALA A 84 -9.02 9.43 8.25
N VAL A 85 -8.29 10.15 9.10
CA VAL A 85 -7.94 9.70 10.45
C VAL A 85 -8.54 10.66 11.45
N LEU A 86 -9.32 10.12 12.39
CA LEU A 86 -9.91 10.88 13.49
C LEU A 86 -9.72 10.15 14.82
N SER A 87 -9.75 10.92 15.91
CA SER A 87 -9.75 10.40 17.28
C SER A 87 -11.01 10.87 18.01
N THR A 88 -11.42 10.14 19.03
CA THR A 88 -12.51 10.55 19.92
C THR A 88 -12.06 10.37 21.38
N GLY A 89 -12.44 11.31 22.23
CA GLY A 89 -12.12 11.28 23.66
C GLY A 89 -11.80 12.66 24.19
N ASP A 90 -12.50 13.07 25.25
CA ASP A 90 -12.27 14.34 25.94
C ASP A 90 -10.96 14.35 26.73
N GLU A 91 -10.41 13.17 27.02
CA GLU A 91 -9.10 12.99 27.62
C GLU A 91 -7.95 13.35 26.66
N LEU A 92 -8.20 13.41 25.35
CA LEU A 92 -7.15 13.54 24.36
C LEU A 92 -6.69 15.00 24.20
N ILE A 93 -5.37 15.19 24.24
CA ILE A 93 -4.72 16.45 23.86
C ILE A 93 -3.64 16.21 22.82
N GLU A 94 -3.40 17.20 21.96
CA GLU A 94 -2.38 17.08 20.93
C GLU A 94 -0.96 17.26 21.48
N PRO A 95 0.03 16.48 20.98
CA PRO A 95 1.43 16.65 21.36
C PRO A 95 1.90 18.09 21.16
N GLY A 96 2.62 18.62 22.16
CA GLY A 96 3.10 20.01 22.17
C GLY A 96 2.24 20.96 23.00
N GLN A 97 1.05 20.54 23.42
CA GLN A 97 0.22 21.27 24.39
C GLN A 97 0.51 20.78 25.82
N PRO A 98 0.35 21.62 26.86
CA PRO A 98 0.52 21.19 28.25
C PRO A 98 -0.63 20.27 28.69
N LEU A 99 -0.30 19.19 29.42
CA LEU A 99 -1.31 18.28 29.98
C LEU A 99 -2.09 18.94 31.12
N GLY A 100 -3.41 18.92 31.02
CA GLY A 100 -4.32 19.13 32.14
C GLY A 100 -4.55 17.86 32.96
N PRO A 101 -5.25 17.97 34.10
CA PRO A 101 -5.64 16.83 34.91
C PRO A 101 -6.48 15.82 34.11
N GLY A 102 -6.11 14.54 34.13
CA GLY A 102 -6.84 13.47 33.44
C GLY A 102 -6.59 13.37 31.93
N GLN A 103 -5.85 14.31 31.34
CA GLN A 103 -5.55 14.28 29.91
C GLN A 103 -4.38 13.34 29.58
N ILE A 104 -4.39 12.84 28.34
CA ILE A 104 -3.33 12.04 27.74
C ILE A 104 -3.09 12.51 26.30
N TYR A 105 -1.88 12.29 25.79
CA TYR A 105 -1.56 12.70 24.42
C TYR A 105 -2.17 11.76 23.37
N ASN A 106 -2.66 12.35 22.28
CA ASN A 106 -3.22 11.66 21.11
C ASN A 106 -2.14 10.94 20.26
N SER A 107 -1.55 9.89 20.83
CA SER A 107 -0.46 9.13 20.21
C SER A 107 -0.90 8.25 19.03
N ASN A 108 -2.14 7.75 19.05
CA ASN A 108 -2.65 6.87 18.00
C ASN A 108 -2.78 7.59 16.65
N ARG A 109 -3.23 8.84 16.65
CA ARG A 109 -3.33 9.66 15.43
C ARG A 109 -1.99 9.79 14.72
N VAL A 110 -0.93 10.11 15.48
CA VAL A 110 0.44 10.22 14.96
C VAL A 110 0.92 8.89 14.35
N LEU A 111 0.66 7.78 15.05
CA LEU A 111 1.01 6.44 14.58
C LEU A 111 0.32 6.08 13.26
N LEU A 112 -1.01 6.24 13.21
CA LEU A 112 -1.82 5.87 12.05
C LEU A 112 -1.52 6.73 10.83
N CYS A 113 -1.47 8.05 10.99
CA CYS A 113 -1.10 8.96 9.90
C CYS A 113 0.28 8.60 9.32
N SER A 114 1.24 8.22 10.17
CA SER A 114 2.58 7.81 9.74
C SER A 114 2.57 6.48 8.97
N TRP A 115 1.81 5.49 9.43
CA TRP A 115 1.70 4.21 8.72
C TRP A 115 0.95 4.30 7.40
N LEU A 116 -0.15 5.06 7.35
CA LEU A 116 -0.89 5.28 6.12
C LEU A 116 -0.02 5.95 5.05
N LYS A 117 0.79 6.96 5.43
CA LYS A 117 1.78 7.56 4.53
C LYS A 117 2.81 6.54 4.02
N ARG A 118 3.26 5.61 4.86
CA ARG A 118 4.17 4.51 4.44
C ARG A 118 3.49 3.50 3.51
N LEU A 119 2.17 3.33 3.63
CA LEU A 119 1.34 2.58 2.69
C LEU A 119 1.00 3.38 1.42
N GLN A 120 1.53 4.61 1.29
CA GLN A 120 1.28 5.53 0.17
C GLN A 120 -0.18 5.96 0.02
N CYS A 121 -0.95 5.91 1.12
CA CYS A 121 -2.28 6.49 1.16
C CYS A 121 -2.19 8.03 1.19
N GLU A 122 -3.21 8.69 0.63
CA GLU A 122 -3.46 10.11 0.89
C GLU A 122 -4.18 10.22 2.24
N VAL A 123 -3.60 10.97 3.18
CA VAL A 123 -4.12 11.04 4.56
C VAL A 123 -4.84 12.36 4.77
N VAL A 124 -6.11 12.30 5.15
CA VAL A 124 -6.92 13.44 5.61
C VAL A 124 -6.92 13.41 7.13
N ASP A 125 -6.22 14.35 7.77
CA ASP A 125 -6.15 14.43 9.22
C ASP A 125 -7.35 15.24 9.75
N ALA A 126 -8.34 14.54 10.30
CA ALA A 126 -9.59 15.12 10.80
C ALA A 126 -9.55 15.44 12.30
N GLY A 127 -8.41 15.22 12.97
CA GLY A 127 -8.18 15.63 14.36
C GLY A 127 -9.01 14.85 15.40
N ILE A 128 -9.26 15.48 16.54
CA ILE A 128 -10.09 14.95 17.63
C ILE A 128 -11.52 15.44 17.39
N LEU A 129 -12.48 14.51 17.32
CA LEU A 129 -13.89 14.86 17.23
C LEU A 129 -14.37 15.50 18.54
N PRO A 130 -15.20 16.55 18.45
CA PRO A 130 -15.81 17.14 19.63
C PRO A 130 -16.81 16.18 20.28
N ASP A 131 -16.98 16.32 21.59
CA ASP A 131 -17.96 15.57 22.38
C ASP A 131 -19.39 16.14 22.17
N ASP A 132 -19.81 16.19 20.91
CA ASP A 132 -21.12 16.69 20.47
C ASP A 132 -21.57 15.93 19.22
N LEU A 133 -22.79 15.39 19.25
CA LEU A 133 -23.34 14.57 18.17
C LEU A 133 -23.50 15.34 16.85
N ALA A 134 -23.95 16.60 16.91
CA ALA A 134 -24.21 17.39 15.70
C ALA A 134 -22.90 17.78 15.01
N GLN A 135 -21.89 18.15 15.78
CA GLN A 135 -20.55 18.44 15.27
C GLN A 135 -19.83 17.18 14.79
N THR A 136 -19.98 16.05 15.48
CA THR A 136 -19.48 14.74 15.01
C THR A 136 -20.06 14.40 13.64
N ARG A 137 -21.38 14.56 13.46
CA ARG A 137 -22.04 14.36 12.16
C ARG A 137 -21.51 15.29 11.08
N ALA A 138 -21.37 16.58 11.38
CA ALA A 138 -20.85 17.55 10.43
C ALA A 138 -19.41 17.20 10.01
N ALA A 139 -18.56 16.79 10.97
CA ALA A 139 -17.20 16.36 10.68
C ALA A 139 -17.19 15.12 9.79
N LEU A 140 -17.99 14.08 10.08
CA LEU A 140 -18.09 12.88 9.24
C LEU A 140 -18.64 13.20 7.84
N ALA A 141 -19.64 14.07 7.73
CA ALA A 141 -20.22 14.49 6.45
C ALA A 141 -19.23 15.28 5.57
N SER A 142 -18.27 15.98 6.18
CA SER A 142 -17.20 16.67 5.44
C SER A 142 -16.24 15.69 4.75
N LEU A 143 -16.21 14.42 5.19
CA LEU A 143 -15.31 13.37 4.69
C LEU A 143 -15.92 12.52 3.56
N HIS A 144 -16.91 13.03 2.83
CA HIS A 144 -17.63 12.27 1.79
C HIS A 144 -16.77 11.85 0.59
N GLU A 145 -15.59 12.45 0.38
CA GLU A 145 -14.71 12.10 -0.73
C GLU A 145 -13.57 11.12 -0.37
N VAL A 146 -13.51 10.65 0.89
CA VAL A 146 -12.49 9.67 1.30
C VAL A 146 -12.97 8.25 1.04
N ASP A 147 -12.04 7.33 0.87
CA ASP A 147 -12.32 5.90 0.64
C ASP A 147 -12.50 5.12 1.95
N LEU A 148 -11.96 5.65 3.05
CA LEU A 148 -12.06 5.06 4.39
C LEU A 148 -11.94 6.14 5.46
N ILE A 149 -12.77 6.05 6.49
CA ILE A 149 -12.61 6.77 7.75
C ILE A 149 -12.06 5.80 8.78
N LEU A 150 -10.91 6.14 9.36
CA LEU A 150 -10.24 5.39 10.41
C LEU A 150 -10.34 6.17 11.72
N SER A 151 -11.07 5.63 12.69
CA SER A 151 -11.25 6.22 14.01
C SER A 151 -10.38 5.53 15.07
N THR A 152 -9.97 6.27 16.09
CA THR A 152 -9.40 5.71 17.33
C THR A 152 -10.13 6.20 18.56
N GLY A 153 -10.49 5.27 19.45
CA GLY A 153 -11.41 5.59 20.56
C GLY A 153 -12.87 5.47 20.12
N GLY A 154 -13.83 5.69 21.04
CA GLY A 154 -15.24 5.78 20.67
C GLY A 154 -15.82 4.49 20.07
N VAL A 155 -15.30 3.34 20.49
CA VAL A 155 -15.73 2.00 20.05
C VAL A 155 -16.26 1.16 21.21
N SER A 156 -16.75 1.84 22.25
CA SER A 156 -17.31 1.23 23.45
C SER A 156 -18.83 1.40 23.49
N VAL A 157 -19.51 0.46 24.14
CA VAL A 157 -20.98 0.43 24.33
C VAL A 157 -21.47 1.42 25.41
N GLY A 158 -20.82 2.59 25.53
CA GLY A 158 -21.17 3.61 26.53
C GLY A 158 -22.06 4.72 25.99
N GLU A 159 -22.73 5.46 26.88
CA GLU A 159 -23.63 6.58 26.54
C GLU A 159 -22.94 7.76 25.84
N ALA A 160 -21.60 7.87 25.93
CA ALA A 160 -20.79 8.91 25.30
C ALA A 160 -20.25 8.53 23.91
N ASP A 161 -20.78 7.48 23.26
CA ASP A 161 -20.33 7.05 21.93
C ASP A 161 -21.06 7.80 20.80
N PHE A 162 -20.78 9.10 20.65
CA PHE A 162 -21.39 9.93 19.59
C PHE A 162 -21.03 9.46 18.18
N LEU A 163 -19.81 8.92 18.00
CA LEU A 163 -19.43 8.30 16.74
C LEU A 163 -20.34 7.10 16.44
N GLY A 164 -20.46 6.16 17.37
CA GLY A 164 -21.37 5.02 17.22
C GLY A 164 -22.83 5.43 16.99
N HIS A 165 -23.29 6.51 17.62
CA HIS A 165 -24.63 7.07 17.40
C HIS A 165 -24.79 7.61 15.98
N ALA A 166 -23.83 8.42 15.49
CA ALA A 166 -23.83 8.93 14.14
C ALA A 166 -23.82 7.80 13.09
N LEU A 167 -23.02 6.75 13.31
CA LEU A 167 -22.95 5.59 12.43
C LEU A 167 -24.24 4.76 12.40
N ARG A 168 -24.94 4.61 13.54
CA ARG A 168 -26.23 3.89 13.59
C ARG A 168 -27.36 4.66 12.92
N GLU A 169 -27.37 5.99 13.02
CA GLU A 169 -28.46 6.80 12.47
C GLU A 169 -28.31 7.10 10.98
N GLU A 170 -27.08 7.22 10.47
CA GLU A 170 -26.82 7.68 9.09
C GLU A 170 -26.01 6.68 8.25
N GLY A 171 -25.93 5.44 8.71
CA GLY A 171 -25.28 4.38 7.96
C GLY A 171 -25.48 3.01 8.61
N GLU A 172 -24.40 2.25 8.71
CA GLU A 172 -24.41 0.91 9.25
C GLU A 172 -23.32 0.77 10.31
N LEU A 173 -23.60 0.02 11.38
CA LEU A 173 -22.64 -0.24 12.44
C LEU A 173 -22.64 -1.71 12.84
N LEU A 174 -21.48 -2.35 12.70
CA LEU A 174 -21.18 -3.68 13.21
C LEU A 174 -20.10 -3.56 14.29
N LEU A 175 -20.46 -3.93 15.52
CA LEU A 175 -19.54 -4.00 16.65
C LEU A 175 -19.05 -5.45 16.80
N TRP A 176 -17.77 -5.67 16.51
CA TRP A 176 -17.15 -6.98 16.61
C TRP A 176 -16.41 -7.14 17.94
N LYS A 177 -16.52 -8.34 18.51
CA LYS A 177 -15.73 -8.81 19.65
C LYS A 177 -14.78 -9.90 19.17
N LEU A 178 -13.61 -9.48 18.74
CA LEU A 178 -12.58 -10.33 18.19
C LEU A 178 -11.96 -11.22 19.29
N ALA A 179 -11.68 -12.47 18.93
CA ALA A 179 -10.96 -13.41 19.78
C ALA A 179 -9.43 -13.18 19.72
N ILE A 180 -9.00 -11.93 19.94
CA ILE A 180 -7.59 -11.52 19.96
C ILE A 180 -7.27 -10.74 21.24
N LYS A 181 -5.98 -10.70 21.62
CA LYS A 181 -5.48 -9.87 22.71
C LYS A 181 -4.09 -9.32 22.35
N PRO A 182 -3.85 -8.00 22.42
CA PRO A 182 -4.83 -6.92 22.62
C PRO A 182 -5.75 -6.71 21.39
N GLY A 183 -6.78 -5.86 21.48
CA GLY A 183 -7.63 -5.52 20.33
C GLY A 183 -9.00 -6.20 20.23
N LYS A 184 -9.62 -6.57 21.36
CA LYS A 184 -10.93 -7.24 21.37
C LYS A 184 -12.04 -6.46 20.64
N PRO A 185 -12.32 -5.17 20.93
CA PRO A 185 -13.36 -4.45 20.20
C PRO A 185 -12.86 -4.00 18.82
N LEU A 186 -13.72 -4.07 17.83
CA LEU A 186 -13.53 -3.41 16.54
C LEU A 186 -14.88 -2.90 16.07
N THR A 187 -14.91 -1.66 15.61
CA THR A 187 -16.07 -1.12 14.92
C THR A 187 -15.83 -1.21 13.42
N PHE A 188 -16.80 -1.75 12.69
CA PHE A 188 -16.85 -1.71 11.24
C PHE A 188 -18.21 -1.19 10.80
N GLY A 189 -18.26 -0.30 9.82
CA GLY A 189 -19.52 0.30 9.42
C GLY A 189 -19.38 1.20 8.21
N HIS A 190 -20.42 1.99 7.98
CA HIS A 190 -20.46 3.03 6.97
C HIS A 190 -21.09 4.29 7.53
N PHE A 191 -20.65 5.45 7.09
CA PHE A 191 -21.35 6.72 7.27
C PHE A 191 -21.69 7.27 5.89
N ARG A 192 -22.97 7.36 5.54
CA ARG A 192 -23.44 7.83 4.22
C ARG A 192 -22.70 7.18 3.02
N GLY A 193 -22.41 5.88 3.13
CA GLY A 193 -21.73 5.09 2.10
C GLY A 193 -20.19 5.07 2.21
N VAL A 194 -19.56 5.93 3.01
CA VAL A 194 -18.11 5.88 3.25
C VAL A 194 -17.80 4.82 4.30
N PRO A 195 -16.90 3.85 4.04
CA PRO A 195 -16.48 2.85 5.01
C PRO A 195 -15.85 3.46 6.26
N VAL A 196 -16.13 2.88 7.42
CA VAL A 196 -15.61 3.31 8.71
C VAL A 196 -15.02 2.11 9.46
N ILE A 197 -13.77 2.23 9.88
CA ILE A 197 -13.11 1.28 10.79
C ILE A 197 -12.77 2.03 12.08
N GLY A 198 -13.36 1.62 13.19
CA GLY A 198 -13.03 2.13 14.51
C GLY A 198 -12.08 1.18 15.25
N LEU A 199 -10.89 1.68 15.56
CA LEU A 199 -9.87 0.99 16.32
C LEU A 199 -9.95 1.33 17.81
N PRO A 200 -9.53 0.42 18.72
CA PRO A 200 -9.57 0.69 20.15
C PRO A 200 -8.64 1.82 20.57
N GLY A 201 -9.07 2.69 21.48
CA GLY A 201 -8.26 3.82 21.97
C GLY A 201 -6.96 3.42 22.68
N ASN A 202 -6.85 2.20 23.21
CA ASN A 202 -5.61 1.70 23.79
C ASN A 202 -4.50 1.58 22.72
N PRO A 203 -3.30 2.17 22.89
CA PRO A 203 -2.28 2.20 21.85
C PRO A 203 -1.80 0.84 21.35
N ALA A 204 -1.60 -0.12 22.26
CA ALA A 204 -1.21 -1.48 21.87
C ALA A 204 -2.32 -2.20 21.08
N SER A 205 -3.58 -1.93 21.43
CA SER A 205 -4.74 -2.46 20.73
C SER A 205 -4.90 -1.83 19.34
N THR A 206 -4.71 -0.51 19.20
CA THR A 206 -4.67 0.18 17.90
C THR A 206 -3.60 -0.41 17.00
N LEU A 207 -2.37 -0.61 17.51
CA LEU A 207 -1.27 -1.21 16.75
C LEU A 207 -1.66 -2.57 16.17
N VAL A 208 -2.18 -3.45 17.01
CA VAL A 208 -2.52 -4.83 16.61
C VAL A 208 -3.70 -4.84 15.63
N THR A 209 -4.77 -4.11 15.93
CA THR A 209 -5.97 -4.08 15.07
C THR A 209 -5.71 -3.39 13.73
N PHE A 210 -4.88 -2.34 13.68
CA PHE A 210 -4.45 -1.77 12.42
C PHE A 210 -3.63 -2.78 11.59
N ALA A 211 -2.60 -3.39 12.20
CA ALA A 211 -1.68 -4.28 11.50
C ALA A 211 -2.38 -5.54 10.95
N LEU A 212 -3.31 -6.11 11.72
CA LEU A 212 -4.00 -7.35 11.34
C LEU A 212 -5.23 -7.13 10.45
N LEU A 213 -5.93 -6.00 10.59
CA LEU A 213 -7.26 -5.81 9.97
C LEU A 213 -7.28 -4.61 9.03
N ALA A 214 -7.09 -3.38 9.53
CA ALA A 214 -7.21 -2.18 8.71
C ALA A 214 -6.18 -2.15 7.56
N ARG A 215 -4.93 -2.56 7.83
CA ARG A 215 -3.89 -2.69 6.81
C ARG A 215 -4.26 -3.71 5.73
N ALA A 216 -4.83 -4.85 6.11
CA ALA A 216 -5.24 -5.87 5.15
C ALA A 216 -6.42 -5.39 4.28
N TYR A 217 -7.35 -4.64 4.87
CA TYR A 217 -8.45 -3.99 4.14
C TYR A 217 -7.95 -2.98 3.11
N LEU A 218 -6.97 -2.14 3.48
CA LEU A 218 -6.39 -1.12 2.60
C LEU A 218 -5.55 -1.66 1.44
N LEU A 219 -5.06 -2.89 1.55
CA LEU A 219 -4.19 -3.51 0.54
C LEU A 219 -4.95 -4.43 -0.43
N ARG A 220 -6.28 -4.48 -0.33
CA ARG A 220 -7.15 -5.21 -1.27
C ARG A 220 -7.58 -4.30 -2.41
#